data_AF-A0A7S8FCM7-F1
#
_entry.id   AF-A0A7S8FCM7-F1
#
_cell.length_a   1.000
_cell.length_b   1.000
_cell.length_c   1.000
_cell.angle_alpha   90.00
_cell.angle_beta   90.00
_cell.angle_gamma   90.00
#
_symmetry.space_group_name_H-M   'P 1'
#
loop_
_entity.id
_entity.type
_entity.pdbx_description
1 polymer ?
#
loop_
_entity_poly.entity_id
_entity_poly.type
_entity_poly.pdbx_seq_one_letter_code
_entity_poly.pdbx_strand_id
1 'polypeptide(L)'
;MYRRNITHILMPLGFGLVLLIVYNLFLKSLVSPPSTQLPETIESVAPPPTPPSNRSPESEPKHARALDQSAIPSTPHEALLEAIRDEIEKHNLSLAENKLKELPQAVLSSNQSRPFVAILWNNLGLQQERLNGTRVSINAFKRAAELDDSNPVILMNLAHTYWEQRDRALNTEFLTKLMRLAPEEPFPHLAMADLLQEQDALSEAAKHLSQATDRARQDPALQSYLVAVTTKIHRTQSVESKMTARNSAHFVVKFDGEEDQGIWTSVLEILEDAYREIGQKFGHFPSKPIIVVLHTKDSFQRASGSPAWADGLYDPSLGRIQIPTQGATTDTKWLASVLRHEYVHALLHDRLGTATGALPTWLNEGLAMQWAGDTWPDLDQAMQGEINVIPLTYLESSWGALPAGTSTVAYLEANSATRYMIERWGMVRVDELLNALQAGATVANAVQNKLFISYEQFQRQWVESFEQNRS
;
A
#
# COMPACT_ATOMS: atom_id res chain seq x y z
N MET A 1 61.11 19.65 -3.98
CA MET A 1 60.35 18.63 -4.73
C MET A 1 60.94 17.26 -4.37
N TYR A 2 60.34 16.53 -3.43
CA TYR A 2 60.82 15.21 -2.99
C TYR A 2 59.68 14.22 -3.25
N ARG A 3 59.78 13.40 -4.30
CA ARG A 3 58.83 12.30 -4.55
C ARG A 3 59.17 11.17 -3.59
N ARG A 4 58.26 10.86 -2.66
CA ARG A 4 58.34 9.66 -1.82
C ARG A 4 58.21 8.43 -2.73
N ASN A 5 59.23 7.58 -2.68
CA ASN A 5 59.25 6.28 -3.33
C ASN A 5 58.20 5.40 -2.63
N ILE A 6 57.13 5.01 -3.32
CA ILE A 6 56.03 4.16 -2.78
C ILE A 6 56.08 2.72 -3.33
N THR A 7 57.19 2.34 -3.97
CA THR A 7 57.39 1.02 -4.58
C THR A 7 57.25 -0.14 -3.59
N HIS A 8 57.55 0.09 -2.31
CA HIS A 8 57.42 -0.89 -1.22
C HIS A 8 55.97 -1.13 -0.79
N ILE A 9 55.03 -0.27 -1.18
CA ILE A 9 53.58 -0.46 -0.97
C ILE A 9 52.94 -1.11 -2.20
N LEU A 10 53.40 -0.74 -3.41
CA LEU A 10 52.84 -1.23 -4.67
C LEU A 10 53.24 -2.68 -4.99
N MET A 11 54.46 -3.12 -4.63
CA MET A 11 54.91 -4.49 -4.87
C MET A 11 54.12 -5.58 -4.12
N PRO A 12 53.82 -5.48 -2.82
CA PRO A 12 52.99 -6.49 -2.14
C PRO A 12 51.53 -6.49 -2.62
N LEU A 13 50.99 -5.33 -3.02
CA LEU A 13 49.63 -5.19 -3.55
C LEU A 13 49.49 -5.83 -4.94
N GLY A 14 50.51 -5.69 -5.80
CA GLY A 14 50.60 -6.39 -7.07
C GLY A 14 50.73 -7.90 -6.92
N PHE A 15 51.50 -8.37 -5.93
CA PHE A 15 51.67 -9.81 -5.68
C PHE A 15 50.38 -10.46 -5.15
N GLY A 16 49.63 -9.75 -4.30
CA GLY A 16 48.31 -10.19 -3.82
C GLY A 16 47.27 -10.30 -4.94
N LEU A 17 47.28 -9.36 -5.89
CA LEU A 17 46.33 -9.36 -7.01
C LEU A 17 46.62 -10.49 -8.02
N VAL A 18 47.91 -10.80 -8.25
CA VAL A 18 48.33 -11.93 -9.09
C VAL A 18 47.98 -13.27 -8.45
N LEU A 19 48.16 -13.43 -7.13
CA LEU A 19 47.75 -14.64 -6.40
C LEU A 19 46.23 -14.88 -6.47
N LEU A 20 45.43 -13.82 -6.39
CA LEU A 20 43.97 -13.89 -6.44
C LEU A 20 43.45 -14.25 -7.85
N ILE A 21 44.10 -13.72 -8.88
CA ILE A 21 43.83 -14.06 -10.29
C ILE A 21 44.23 -15.51 -10.59
N VAL A 22 45.39 -15.97 -10.10
CA VAL A 22 45.84 -17.37 -10.29
C VAL A 22 44.93 -18.36 -9.54
N TYR A 23 44.47 -18.03 -8.33
CA TYR A 23 43.52 -18.86 -7.59
C TYR A 23 42.18 -19.03 -8.33
N ASN A 24 41.62 -17.93 -8.86
CA ASN A 24 40.35 -17.95 -9.58
C ASN A 24 40.44 -18.59 -10.97
N LEU A 25 41.56 -18.43 -11.68
CA LEU A 25 41.72 -18.98 -13.04
C LEU A 25 42.17 -20.44 -13.07
N PHE A 26 42.92 -20.92 -12.07
CA PHE A 26 43.53 -22.26 -12.14
C PHE A 26 43.11 -23.23 -11.02
N LEU A 27 42.89 -22.77 -9.78
CA LEU A 27 42.59 -23.70 -8.67
C LEU A 27 41.08 -23.97 -8.48
N LYS A 28 40.20 -23.04 -8.87
CA LYS A 28 38.74 -23.25 -8.77
C LYS A 28 38.21 -24.29 -9.77
N SER A 29 38.98 -24.58 -10.84
CA SER A 29 38.64 -25.59 -11.86
C SER A 29 39.02 -27.04 -11.49
N LEU A 30 39.71 -27.26 -10.37
CA LEU A 30 40.18 -28.59 -9.94
C LEU A 30 39.28 -29.26 -8.88
N VAL A 31 38.17 -28.63 -8.50
CA VAL A 31 37.19 -29.19 -7.56
C VAL A 31 35.86 -29.36 -8.28
N SER A 32 35.69 -30.50 -8.95
CA SER A 32 34.37 -30.98 -9.35
C SER A 32 33.65 -31.54 -8.11
N PRO A 33 32.39 -31.18 -7.83
CA PRO A 33 31.58 -31.91 -6.87
C PRO A 33 31.28 -33.33 -7.39
N PRO A 34 31.00 -34.30 -6.51
CA PRO A 34 30.74 -35.67 -6.93
C PRO A 34 29.45 -35.77 -7.77
N SER A 35 29.51 -36.55 -8.83
CA SER A 35 28.36 -36.93 -9.66
C SER A 35 27.39 -37.80 -8.85
N THR A 36 26.23 -37.26 -8.52
CA THR A 36 25.09 -38.06 -8.06
C THR A 36 24.10 -38.18 -9.22
N GLN A 37 23.95 -39.40 -9.73
CA GLN A 37 22.88 -39.74 -10.69
C GLN A 37 21.52 -39.47 -10.04
N LEU A 38 20.66 -38.74 -10.76
CA LEU A 38 19.24 -38.57 -10.45
C LEU A 38 18.51 -39.92 -10.57
N PRO A 39 17.73 -40.36 -9.58
CA PRO A 39 16.63 -41.28 -9.82
C PRO A 39 15.50 -40.52 -10.53
N GLU A 40 15.10 -41.01 -11.70
CA GLU A 40 13.84 -40.68 -12.35
C GLU A 40 12.67 -41.08 -11.43
N THR A 41 12.17 -40.16 -10.62
CA THR A 41 10.77 -40.15 -10.17
C THR A 41 10.43 -38.74 -9.73
N ILE A 42 9.65 -38.02 -10.54
CA ILE A 42 9.06 -36.73 -10.15
C ILE A 42 7.97 -37.06 -9.11
N GLU A 43 8.36 -37.06 -7.84
CA GLU A 43 7.41 -37.07 -6.73
C GLU A 43 6.95 -35.62 -6.50
N SER A 44 5.64 -35.41 -6.51
CA SER A 44 4.97 -34.13 -6.30
C SER A 44 5.38 -33.53 -4.95
N VAL A 45 6.34 -32.61 -4.95
CA VAL A 45 6.68 -31.80 -3.77
C VAL A 45 5.51 -30.85 -3.50
N ALA A 46 4.89 -30.99 -2.33
CA ALA A 46 3.83 -30.11 -1.86
C ALA A 46 4.29 -28.65 -1.86
N PRO A 47 3.40 -27.68 -2.19
CA PRO A 47 3.76 -26.27 -2.23
C PRO A 47 4.33 -25.82 -0.87
N PRO A 48 5.33 -24.94 -0.86
CA PRO A 48 5.87 -24.39 0.38
C PRO A 48 4.76 -23.67 1.15
N PRO A 49 4.80 -23.69 2.51
CA PRO A 49 3.80 -23.00 3.31
C PRO A 49 3.79 -21.52 2.94
N THR A 50 2.59 -21.02 2.63
CA THR A 50 2.32 -19.61 2.37
C THR A 50 2.96 -18.74 3.47
N PRO A 51 3.80 -17.75 3.12
CA PRO A 51 4.19 -16.72 4.09
C PRO A 51 2.93 -16.05 4.65
N PRO A 52 2.93 -15.56 5.90
CA PRO A 52 1.79 -14.85 6.44
C PRO A 52 1.46 -13.68 5.52
N SER A 53 0.31 -13.79 4.85
CA SER A 53 -0.30 -12.72 4.10
C SER A 53 -0.35 -11.49 5.02
N ASN A 54 0.10 -10.36 4.49
CA ASN A 54 -0.07 -9.05 5.10
C ASN A 54 -1.58 -8.70 5.06
N ARG A 55 -2.39 -9.48 5.78
CA ARG A 55 -3.78 -9.14 6.06
C ARG A 55 -3.71 -7.99 7.06
N SER A 56 -4.35 -6.88 6.71
CA SER A 56 -4.95 -6.00 7.71
C SER A 56 -5.61 -6.87 8.78
N PRO A 57 -5.50 -6.55 10.08
CA PRO A 57 -5.99 -7.43 11.14
C PRO A 57 -7.49 -7.65 10.97
N GLU A 58 -7.85 -8.75 10.32
CA GLU A 58 -9.20 -9.28 10.15
C GLU A 58 -9.65 -9.96 11.46
N SER A 59 -9.12 -9.49 12.60
CA SER A 59 -9.19 -10.12 13.92
C SER A 59 -9.85 -9.23 14.97
N GLU A 60 -10.72 -8.30 14.57
CA GLU A 60 -11.74 -7.91 15.54
C GLU A 60 -12.67 -9.11 15.75
N PRO A 61 -12.91 -9.56 16.99
CA PRO A 61 -13.89 -10.60 17.24
C PRO A 61 -15.24 -10.10 16.69
N LYS A 62 -15.78 -10.83 15.70
CA LYS A 62 -17.01 -10.53 14.93
C LYS A 62 -18.28 -10.19 15.76
N HIS A 63 -18.18 -10.29 17.08
CA HIS A 63 -19.23 -10.04 18.07
C HIS A 63 -19.10 -8.68 18.78
N ALA A 64 -17.93 -8.01 18.75
CA ALA A 64 -17.72 -6.74 19.46
C ALA A 64 -18.38 -5.53 18.76
N ARG A 65 -18.54 -5.60 17.43
CA ARG A 65 -19.12 -4.52 16.61
C ARG A 65 -20.65 -4.51 16.56
N ALA A 66 -21.29 -5.65 16.82
CA ALA A 66 -22.75 -5.79 16.76
C ALA A 66 -23.39 -5.45 18.10
N LEU A 67 -24.46 -4.66 18.08
CA LEU A 67 -25.21 -4.32 19.29
C LEU A 67 -26.35 -5.32 19.50
N ASP A 68 -26.59 -5.67 20.77
CA ASP A 68 -27.68 -6.57 21.15
C ASP A 68 -29.03 -5.99 20.72
N GLN A 69 -29.79 -6.79 19.99
CA GLN A 69 -31.11 -6.48 19.47
C GLN A 69 -32.19 -7.45 19.98
N SER A 70 -31.86 -8.31 20.95
CA SER A 70 -32.75 -9.33 21.49
C SER A 70 -33.87 -8.74 22.34
N ALA A 71 -33.56 -7.71 23.14
CA ALA A 71 -34.53 -7.01 23.98
C ALA A 71 -35.19 -5.85 23.23
N ILE A 72 -36.39 -6.11 22.68
CA ILE A 72 -37.19 -5.06 22.02
C ILE A 72 -37.84 -4.18 23.10
N PRO A 73 -37.77 -2.84 22.98
CA PRO A 73 -38.46 -1.95 23.92
C PRO A 73 -39.97 -2.15 23.88
N SER A 74 -40.56 -2.45 25.04
CA SER A 74 -42.02 -2.56 25.21
C SER A 74 -42.69 -1.21 24.97
N THR A 75 -43.17 -1.00 23.74
CA THR A 75 -43.76 0.26 23.25
C THR A 75 -44.94 -0.04 22.33
N PRO A 76 -45.84 0.92 22.05
CA PRO A 76 -46.93 0.71 21.09
C PRO A 76 -46.48 0.31 19.67
N HIS A 77 -45.18 0.46 19.38
CA HIS A 77 -44.57 0.14 18.10
C HIS A 77 -43.66 -1.10 18.17
N GLU A 78 -43.72 -1.90 19.24
CA GLU A 78 -42.90 -3.10 19.44
C GLU A 78 -42.94 -4.06 18.25
N ALA A 79 -44.14 -4.42 17.78
CA ALA A 79 -44.31 -5.31 16.63
C ALA A 79 -43.70 -4.76 15.33
N LEU A 80 -43.68 -3.43 15.15
CA LEU A 80 -43.06 -2.79 13.99
C LEU A 80 -41.53 -2.89 14.07
N LEU A 81 -40.96 -2.65 15.25
CA LEU A 81 -39.52 -2.77 15.49
C LEU A 81 -39.04 -4.21 15.38
N GLU A 82 -39.85 -5.17 15.88
CA GLU A 82 -39.60 -6.60 15.73
C GLU A 82 -39.56 -7.03 14.27
N ALA A 83 -40.55 -6.64 13.48
CA ALA A 83 -40.59 -6.96 12.06
C ALA A 83 -39.34 -6.46 11.32
N ILE A 84 -38.84 -5.28 11.65
CA ILE A 84 -37.61 -4.73 11.05
C ILE A 84 -36.38 -5.55 11.46
N ARG A 85 -36.23 -5.86 12.75
CA ARG A 85 -35.15 -6.72 13.26
C ARG A 85 -35.10 -8.03 12.50
N ASP A 86 -36.24 -8.69 12.35
CA ASP A 86 -36.35 -9.98 11.67
C ASP A 86 -35.97 -9.90 10.18
N GLU A 87 -36.30 -8.81 9.48
CA GLU A 87 -35.86 -8.62 8.09
C GLU A 87 -34.33 -8.47 7.99
N ILE A 88 -33.68 -7.81 8.96
CA ILE A 88 -32.21 -7.71 9.02
C ILE A 88 -31.60 -9.10 9.25
N GLU A 89 -32.14 -9.89 10.18
CA GLU A 89 -31.66 -11.25 10.47
C GLU A 89 -31.85 -12.21 9.28
N LYS A 90 -32.95 -12.05 8.54
CA LYS A 90 -33.22 -12.79 7.29
C LYS A 90 -32.42 -12.28 6.09
N HIS A 91 -31.56 -11.28 6.26
CA HIS A 91 -30.76 -10.64 5.21
C HIS A 91 -31.60 -9.97 4.09
N ASN A 92 -32.85 -9.61 4.37
CA ASN A 92 -33.71 -8.83 3.49
C ASN A 92 -33.40 -7.33 3.60
N LEU A 93 -32.14 -6.96 3.34
CA LEU A 93 -31.58 -5.66 3.74
C LEU A 93 -32.31 -4.46 3.11
N SER A 94 -32.68 -4.54 1.83
CA SER A 94 -33.41 -3.45 1.16
C SER A 94 -34.81 -3.24 1.75
N LEU A 95 -35.49 -4.32 2.16
CA LEU A 95 -36.80 -4.23 2.78
C LEU A 95 -36.69 -3.66 4.20
N ALA A 96 -35.70 -4.12 4.98
CA ALA A 96 -35.40 -3.58 6.29
C ALA A 96 -35.09 -2.07 6.23
N GLU A 97 -34.24 -1.66 5.28
CA GLU A 97 -33.89 -0.25 5.08
C GLU A 97 -35.11 0.61 4.74
N ASN A 98 -35.99 0.14 3.84
CA ASN A 98 -37.20 0.86 3.50
C ASN A 98 -38.14 1.01 4.71
N LYS A 99 -38.35 -0.08 5.48
CA LYS A 99 -39.15 -0.03 6.70
C LYS A 99 -38.57 0.94 7.75
N LEU A 100 -37.25 0.99 7.89
CA LEU A 100 -36.58 1.94 8.79
C LEU A 100 -36.79 3.39 8.35
N LYS A 101 -36.75 3.68 7.05
CA LYS A 101 -36.99 5.02 6.49
C LYS A 101 -38.45 5.47 6.66
N GLU A 102 -39.39 4.53 6.67
CA GLU A 102 -40.83 4.77 6.80
C GLU A 102 -41.31 4.84 8.26
N LEU A 103 -40.40 4.71 9.24
CA LEU A 103 -40.77 4.77 10.66
C LEU A 103 -41.45 6.11 11.00
N PRO A 104 -42.59 6.09 11.74
CA PRO A 104 -43.25 7.31 12.18
C PRO A 104 -42.34 8.18 13.04
N GLN A 105 -42.46 9.51 12.93
CA GLN A 105 -41.71 10.46 13.76
C GLN A 105 -41.93 10.26 15.27
N ALA A 106 -43.08 9.72 15.67
CA ALA A 106 -43.35 9.33 17.06
C ALA A 106 -42.38 8.27 17.59
N VAL A 107 -41.95 7.33 16.74
CA VAL A 107 -40.95 6.31 17.09
C VAL A 107 -39.57 6.96 17.23
N LEU A 108 -39.21 7.84 16.29
CA LEU A 108 -37.90 8.51 16.24
C LEU A 108 -37.70 9.56 17.34
N SER A 109 -38.80 10.06 17.91
CA SER A 109 -38.81 11.02 19.02
C SER A 109 -38.96 10.35 20.40
N SER A 110 -39.24 9.05 20.45
CA SER A 110 -39.41 8.30 21.69
C SER A 110 -38.06 7.97 22.33
N ASN A 111 -37.87 8.34 23.60
CA ASN A 111 -36.65 8.01 24.35
C ASN A 111 -36.41 6.49 24.51
N GLN A 112 -37.46 5.67 24.41
CA GLN A 112 -37.34 4.21 24.50
C GLN A 112 -37.07 3.57 23.14
N SER A 113 -37.75 4.04 22.09
CA SER A 113 -37.64 3.42 20.75
C SER A 113 -36.45 3.95 19.96
N ARG A 114 -36.11 5.24 20.08
CA ARG A 114 -35.05 5.89 19.29
C ARG A 114 -33.68 5.18 19.41
N PRO A 115 -33.19 4.81 20.61
CA PRO A 115 -31.92 4.08 20.73
C PRO A 115 -31.97 2.70 20.06
N PHE A 116 -33.11 2.00 20.15
CA PHE A 116 -33.28 0.71 19.48
C PHE A 116 -33.31 0.85 17.96
N VAL A 117 -33.91 1.91 17.41
CA VAL A 117 -33.84 2.20 15.98
C VAL A 117 -32.39 2.50 15.55
N ALA A 118 -31.59 3.16 16.39
CA ALA A 118 -30.16 3.35 16.13
C ALA A 118 -29.42 2.00 16.04
N ILE A 119 -29.72 1.06 16.93
CA ILE A 119 -29.19 -0.32 16.91
C ILE A 119 -29.56 -1.03 15.60
N LEU A 120 -30.83 -0.93 15.16
CA LEU A 120 -31.27 -1.55 13.91
C LEU A 120 -30.54 -0.98 12.69
N TRP A 121 -30.36 0.34 12.61
CA TRP A 121 -29.54 0.96 11.56
C TRP A 121 -28.08 0.50 11.61
N ASN A 122 -27.48 0.39 12.79
CA ASN A 122 -26.12 -0.11 12.95
C ASN A 122 -25.98 -1.55 12.46
N ASN A 123 -26.90 -2.43 12.87
CA ASN A 123 -26.85 -3.84 12.52
C ASN A 123 -27.17 -4.07 11.03
N LEU A 124 -28.06 -3.26 10.42
CA LEU A 124 -28.23 -3.20 8.97
C LEU A 124 -26.91 -2.85 8.27
N GLY A 125 -26.21 -1.82 8.75
CA GLY A 125 -24.90 -1.42 8.22
C GLY A 125 -23.87 -2.55 8.26
N LEU A 126 -23.77 -3.27 9.37
CA LEU A 126 -22.87 -4.43 9.49
C LEU A 126 -23.21 -5.54 8.49
N GLN A 127 -24.50 -5.82 8.23
CA GLN A 127 -24.87 -6.82 7.22
C GLN A 127 -24.61 -6.34 5.80
N GLN A 128 -24.80 -5.04 5.52
CA GLN A 128 -24.45 -4.45 4.23
C GLN A 128 -22.94 -4.53 3.98
N GLU A 129 -22.12 -4.20 4.98
CA GLU A 129 -20.66 -4.30 4.94
C GLU A 129 -20.20 -5.73 4.63
N ARG A 130 -20.76 -6.72 5.35
CA ARG A 130 -20.41 -8.14 5.15
C ARG A 130 -20.72 -8.67 3.76
N LEU A 131 -21.82 -8.24 3.15
CA LEU A 131 -22.27 -8.77 1.86
C LEU A 131 -21.73 -7.99 0.67
N ASN A 132 -21.58 -6.67 0.79
CA ASN A 132 -21.33 -5.78 -0.33
C ASN A 132 -20.13 -4.83 -0.12
N GLY A 133 -19.42 -4.96 0.99
CA GLY A 133 -18.28 -4.13 1.36
C GLY A 133 -18.67 -2.82 2.06
N THR A 134 -17.66 -2.19 2.66
CA THR A 134 -17.77 -1.01 3.55
C THR A 134 -18.43 0.22 2.90
N ARG A 135 -18.32 0.39 1.59
CA ARG A 135 -18.92 1.55 0.91
C ARG A 135 -20.44 1.60 1.03
N VAL A 136 -21.12 0.45 1.06
CA VAL A 136 -22.59 0.39 1.09
C VAL A 136 -23.14 0.68 2.50
N SER A 137 -22.38 0.35 3.55
CA SER A 137 -22.83 0.46 4.95
C SER A 137 -22.80 1.89 5.51
N ILE A 138 -22.07 2.81 4.88
CA ILE A 138 -21.84 4.17 5.39
C ILE A 138 -23.12 4.94 5.70
N ASN A 139 -24.16 4.79 4.87
CA ASN A 139 -25.42 5.49 5.07
C ASN A 139 -26.16 4.95 6.31
N ALA A 140 -26.14 3.64 6.53
CA ALA A 140 -26.78 3.01 7.67
C ALA A 140 -26.07 3.41 8.98
N PHE A 141 -24.73 3.42 9.00
CA PHE A 141 -23.97 3.88 10.17
C PHE A 141 -24.15 5.38 10.46
N LYS A 142 -24.23 6.23 9.42
CA LYS A 142 -24.56 7.65 9.59
C LYS A 142 -25.93 7.82 10.25
N ARG A 143 -26.95 7.08 9.79
CA ARG A 143 -28.29 7.12 10.40
C ARG A 143 -28.29 6.64 11.84
N ALA A 144 -27.53 5.58 12.16
CA ALA A 144 -27.38 5.13 13.53
C ALA A 144 -26.78 6.23 14.43
N ALA A 145 -25.69 6.87 13.98
CA ALA A 145 -25.03 7.94 14.73
C ALA A 145 -25.85 9.24 14.86
N GLU A 146 -26.74 9.55 13.91
CA GLU A 146 -27.69 10.65 14.01
C GLU A 146 -28.77 10.40 15.09
N LEU A 147 -29.13 9.14 15.30
CA LEU A 147 -30.15 8.74 16.27
C LEU A 147 -29.58 8.60 17.67
N ASP A 148 -28.36 8.07 17.79
CA ASP A 148 -27.61 7.94 19.04
C ASP A 148 -26.13 8.26 18.81
N ASP A 149 -25.76 9.51 19.11
CA ASP A 149 -24.42 10.03 18.94
C ASP A 149 -23.55 9.87 20.21
N SER A 150 -24.06 9.14 21.21
CA SER A 150 -23.41 8.90 22.49
C SER A 150 -22.95 7.45 22.66
N ASN A 151 -23.45 6.54 21.83
CA ASN A 151 -23.09 5.13 21.84
C ASN A 151 -21.70 4.90 21.19
N PRO A 152 -20.71 4.43 21.97
CA PRO A 152 -19.35 4.25 21.45
C PRO A 152 -19.27 3.21 20.33
N VAL A 153 -20.08 2.15 20.37
CA VAL A 153 -20.03 1.07 19.35
C VAL A 153 -20.54 1.57 18.00
N ILE A 154 -21.62 2.35 17.98
CA ILE A 154 -22.16 2.97 16.76
C ILE A 154 -21.13 3.90 16.13
N LEU A 155 -20.55 4.78 16.96
CA LEU A 155 -19.53 5.72 16.49
C LEU A 155 -18.26 5.00 16.03
N MET A 156 -17.86 3.92 16.70
CA MET A 156 -16.72 3.08 16.29
C MET A 156 -16.95 2.49 14.90
N ASN A 157 -18.11 1.87 14.65
CA ASN A 157 -18.44 1.31 13.33
C ASN A 157 -18.43 2.37 12.22
N LEU A 158 -18.96 3.55 12.50
CA LEU A 158 -18.89 4.68 11.59
C LEU A 158 -17.44 5.16 11.39
N ALA A 159 -16.63 5.19 12.45
CA ALA A 159 -15.22 5.56 12.41
C ALA A 159 -14.40 4.62 11.52
N HIS A 160 -14.54 3.31 11.69
CA HIS A 160 -13.91 2.31 10.83
C HIS A 160 -14.31 2.49 9.37
N THR A 161 -15.61 2.71 9.14
CA THR A 161 -16.14 2.94 7.78
C THR A 161 -15.51 4.17 7.13
N TYR A 162 -15.39 5.28 7.87
CA TYR A 162 -14.71 6.47 7.35
C TYR A 162 -13.22 6.24 7.15
N TRP A 163 -12.56 5.54 8.06
CA TRP A 163 -11.13 5.28 7.98
C TRP A 163 -10.78 4.42 6.75
N GLU A 164 -11.50 3.32 6.54
CA GLU A 164 -11.31 2.44 5.38
C GLU A 164 -11.58 3.15 4.05
N GLN A 165 -12.56 4.07 4.02
CA GLN A 165 -12.91 4.84 2.82
C GLN A 165 -12.08 6.12 2.66
N ARG A 166 -11.14 6.41 3.58
CA ARG A 166 -10.43 7.70 3.66
C ARG A 166 -11.39 8.91 3.62
N ASP A 167 -12.57 8.79 4.23
CA ASP A 167 -13.58 9.85 4.27
C ASP A 167 -13.11 10.96 5.23
N ARG A 168 -13.06 12.20 4.73
CA ARG A 168 -12.72 13.42 5.48
C ARG A 168 -13.60 13.69 6.70
N ALA A 169 -14.74 13.02 6.81
CA ALA A 169 -15.58 13.05 8.01
C ALA A 169 -14.88 12.47 9.25
N LEU A 170 -13.89 11.58 9.07
CA LEU A 170 -13.01 11.15 10.15
C LEU A 170 -11.97 12.24 10.45
N ASN A 171 -12.33 13.16 11.33
CA ASN A 171 -11.50 14.29 11.71
C ASN A 171 -11.14 14.27 13.20
N THR A 172 -10.29 15.22 13.60
CA THR A 172 -9.82 15.35 14.98
C THR A 172 -10.96 15.50 15.98
N GLU A 173 -12.04 16.23 15.65
CA GLU A 173 -13.19 16.42 16.54
C GLU A 173 -13.93 15.09 16.76
N PHE A 174 -14.22 14.37 15.68
CA PHE A 174 -14.90 13.08 15.72
C PHE A 174 -14.10 12.05 16.54
N LEU A 175 -12.80 11.93 16.28
CA LEU A 175 -11.91 11.01 17.01
C LEU A 175 -11.77 11.40 18.48
N THR A 176 -11.66 12.70 18.79
CA THR A 176 -11.61 13.20 20.18
C THR A 176 -12.90 12.88 20.93
N LYS A 177 -14.06 12.99 20.27
CA LYS A 177 -15.34 12.56 20.85
C LYS A 177 -15.32 11.06 21.16
N LEU A 178 -14.87 10.24 20.22
CA LEU A 178 -14.84 8.79 20.39
C LEU A 178 -13.88 8.35 21.50
N MET A 179 -12.71 8.98 21.62
CA MET A 179 -11.76 8.73 22.73
C MET A 179 -12.37 9.03 24.10
N ARG A 180 -13.28 10.01 24.21
CA ARG A 180 -13.99 10.30 25.48
C ARG A 180 -15.04 9.25 25.82
N LEU A 181 -15.73 8.72 24.81
CA LEU A 181 -16.80 7.73 24.97
C LEU A 181 -16.26 6.31 25.13
N ALA A 182 -15.10 6.02 24.54
CA ALA A 182 -14.46 4.70 24.53
C ALA A 182 -12.96 4.82 24.89
N PRO A 183 -12.61 5.21 26.14
CA PRO A 183 -11.24 5.54 26.51
C PRO A 183 -10.27 4.35 26.53
N GLU A 184 -10.79 3.12 26.57
CA GLU A 184 -9.99 1.89 26.56
C GLU A 184 -9.76 1.35 25.15
N GLU A 185 -10.40 1.91 24.13
CA GLU A 185 -10.30 1.41 22.75
C GLU A 185 -9.03 1.90 22.05
N PRO A 186 -8.25 1.01 21.42
CA PRO A 186 -7.02 1.40 20.73
C PRO A 186 -7.28 2.13 19.41
N PHE A 187 -8.37 1.79 18.71
CA PHE A 187 -8.62 2.26 17.35
C PHE A 187 -8.69 3.80 17.21
N PRO A 188 -9.38 4.58 18.07
CA PRO A 188 -9.43 6.03 17.92
C PRO A 188 -8.04 6.68 17.96
N HIS A 189 -7.12 6.13 18.77
CA HIS A 189 -5.74 6.60 18.83
C HIS A 189 -4.96 6.20 17.57
N LEU A 190 -5.14 4.99 17.05
CA LEU A 190 -4.55 4.56 15.79
C LEU A 190 -5.00 5.46 14.62
N ALA A 191 -6.30 5.71 14.48
CA ALA A 191 -6.85 6.57 13.45
C ALA A 191 -6.39 8.03 13.57
N MET A 192 -6.22 8.55 14.81
CA MET A 192 -5.64 9.88 15.01
C MET A 192 -4.17 9.94 14.60
N ALA A 193 -3.40 8.89 14.90
CA ALA A 193 -2.01 8.82 14.50
C ALA A 193 -1.85 8.83 12.97
N ASP A 194 -2.71 8.11 12.25
CA ASP A 194 -2.75 8.11 10.79
C ASP A 194 -3.03 9.52 10.22
N LEU A 195 -4.05 10.21 10.75
CA LEU A 195 -4.37 11.60 10.39
C LEU A 195 -3.20 12.56 10.67
N LEU A 196 -2.52 12.40 11.81
CA LEU A 196 -1.36 13.21 12.18
C LEU A 196 -0.14 12.89 11.30
N GLN A 197 0.03 11.63 10.89
CA GLN A 197 1.11 11.22 9.98
C GLN A 197 0.95 11.86 8.61
N GLU A 198 -0.27 11.90 8.08
CA GLU A 198 -0.59 12.58 6.82
C GLU A 198 -0.36 14.11 6.90
N GLN A 199 -0.50 14.70 8.09
CA GLN A 199 -0.18 16.10 8.37
C GLN A 199 1.30 16.34 8.68
N ASP A 200 2.15 15.32 8.54
CA ASP A 200 3.57 15.35 8.91
C ASP A 200 3.85 15.63 10.40
N ALA A 201 2.84 15.53 11.25
CA ALA A 201 2.93 15.70 12.70
C ALA A 201 3.43 14.40 13.40
N LEU A 202 4.58 13.89 12.93
CA LEU A 202 5.11 12.57 13.33
C LEU A 202 5.31 12.41 14.85
N SER A 203 5.66 13.49 15.56
CA SER A 203 5.85 13.42 17.01
C SER A 203 4.54 13.18 17.77
N GLU A 204 3.45 13.83 17.36
CA GLU A 204 2.13 13.63 17.96
C GLU A 204 1.54 12.28 17.51
N ALA A 205 1.75 11.89 16.25
CA ALA A 205 1.36 10.57 15.75
C ALA A 205 1.96 9.45 16.61
N ALA A 206 3.26 9.52 16.92
CA ALA A 206 3.93 8.53 17.77
C ALA A 206 3.37 8.46 19.20
N LYS A 207 2.94 9.59 19.78
CA LYS A 207 2.27 9.61 21.09
C LYS A 207 0.94 8.87 21.02
N HIS A 208 0.15 9.10 19.98
CA HIS A 208 -1.12 8.41 19.76
C HIS A 208 -0.91 6.91 19.51
N LEU A 209 0.09 6.50 18.73
CA LEU A 209 0.38 5.06 18.56
C LEU A 209 0.82 4.39 19.87
N SER A 210 1.57 5.10 20.71
CA SER A 210 1.93 4.59 22.05
C SER A 210 0.68 4.39 22.89
N GLN A 211 -0.26 5.35 22.87
CA GLN A 211 -1.55 5.23 23.54
C GLN A 211 -2.41 4.08 22.99
N ALA A 212 -2.39 3.83 21.68
CA ALA A 212 -3.06 2.69 21.06
C ALA A 212 -2.41 1.36 21.52
N THR A 213 -1.08 1.31 21.59
CA THR A 213 -0.32 0.13 22.03
C THR A 213 -0.68 -0.26 23.46
N ASP A 214 -0.75 0.72 24.37
CA ASP A 214 -1.13 0.52 25.77
C ASP A 214 -2.55 -0.04 25.95
N ARG A 215 -3.44 0.22 24.97
CA ARG A 215 -4.85 -0.21 24.96
C ARG A 215 -5.06 -1.54 24.25
N ALA A 216 -4.16 -1.94 23.36
CA ALA A 216 -4.24 -3.20 22.62
C ALA A 216 -3.80 -4.43 23.44
N ARG A 217 -3.76 -4.39 24.79
CA ARG A 217 -3.23 -5.47 25.65
C ARG A 217 -3.86 -6.85 25.43
N GLN A 218 -5.09 -6.89 24.92
CA GLN A 218 -5.82 -8.13 24.65
C GLN A 218 -5.53 -8.70 23.25
N ASP A 219 -4.81 -7.98 22.40
CA ASP A 219 -4.42 -8.40 21.05
C ASP A 219 -2.89 -8.25 20.87
N PRO A 220 -2.11 -9.31 21.18
CA PRO A 220 -0.66 -9.29 21.01
C PRO A 220 -0.19 -9.04 19.56
N ALA A 221 -1.00 -9.42 18.57
CA ALA A 221 -0.66 -9.20 17.17
C ALA A 221 -0.79 -7.71 16.82
N LEU A 222 -1.89 -7.07 17.23
CA LEU A 222 -2.07 -5.63 17.11
C LEU A 222 -0.99 -4.86 17.87
N GLN A 223 -0.63 -5.27 19.09
CA GLN A 223 0.47 -4.64 19.82
C GLN A 223 1.80 -4.71 19.07
N SER A 224 2.15 -5.88 18.55
CA SER A 224 3.39 -6.08 17.81
C SER A 224 3.44 -5.19 16.57
N TYR A 225 2.32 -5.08 15.85
CA TYR A 225 2.16 -4.18 14.72
C TYR A 225 2.35 -2.71 15.13
N LEU A 226 1.62 -2.25 16.16
CA LEU A 226 1.69 -0.86 16.62
C LEU A 226 3.09 -0.48 17.11
N VAL A 227 3.82 -1.38 17.78
CA VAL A 227 5.21 -1.17 18.18
C VAL A 227 6.13 -1.01 16.97
N ALA A 228 5.96 -1.84 15.94
CA ALA A 228 6.74 -1.74 14.71
C ALA A 228 6.51 -0.41 13.99
N VAL A 229 5.24 0.01 13.84
CA VAL A 229 4.88 1.29 13.23
C VAL A 229 5.40 2.47 14.05
N THR A 230 5.23 2.44 15.38
CA THR A 230 5.72 3.49 16.29
C THR A 230 7.23 3.64 16.19
N THR A 231 7.96 2.53 16.16
CA THR A 231 9.43 2.53 16.00
C THR A 231 9.83 3.16 14.67
N LYS A 232 9.12 2.83 13.59
CA LYS A 232 9.36 3.40 12.27
C LYS A 232 9.11 4.92 12.26
N ILE A 233 7.98 5.39 12.81
CA ILE A 233 7.68 6.82 12.93
C ILE A 233 8.75 7.56 13.74
N HIS A 234 9.19 7.00 14.87
CA HIS A 234 10.25 7.63 15.68
C HIS A 234 11.56 7.74 14.93
N ARG A 235 11.97 6.68 14.21
CA ARG A 235 13.16 6.70 13.36
C ARG A 235 13.04 7.81 12.31
N THR A 236 11.93 7.85 11.58
CA THR A 236 11.67 8.85 10.55
C THR A 236 11.70 10.25 11.11
N GLN A 237 11.00 10.51 12.21
CA GLN A 237 11.02 11.82 12.88
C GLN A 237 12.46 12.23 13.21
N SER A 238 13.25 11.33 13.81
CA SER A 238 14.60 11.67 14.32
C SER A 238 15.56 12.13 13.22
N VAL A 239 15.28 11.70 11.99
CA VAL A 239 15.99 12.08 10.76
C VAL A 239 15.37 13.34 10.17
N GLU A 240 14.06 13.32 9.88
CA GLU A 240 13.37 14.39 9.15
C GLU A 240 13.22 15.70 9.92
N SER A 241 13.22 15.67 11.26
CA SER A 241 13.07 16.88 12.08
C SER A 241 14.25 17.86 12.00
N LYS A 242 15.38 17.42 11.44
CA LYS A 242 16.57 18.24 11.22
C LYS A 242 16.66 18.75 9.77
N MET A 243 15.75 18.30 8.90
CA MET A 243 15.75 18.63 7.48
C MET A 243 15.09 19.98 7.23
N THR A 244 15.50 20.62 6.14
CA THR A 244 14.82 21.82 5.64
C THR A 244 13.68 21.39 4.71
N ALA A 245 12.52 22.04 4.83
CA ALA A 245 11.35 21.77 4.00
C ALA A 245 11.02 22.94 3.06
N ARG A 246 10.55 22.60 1.86
CA ARG A 246 9.96 23.52 0.88
C ARG A 246 8.67 22.95 0.35
N ASN A 247 7.68 23.81 0.15
CA ASN A 247 6.33 23.43 -0.24
C ASN A 247 6.03 23.94 -1.64
N SER A 248 5.29 23.15 -2.40
CA SER A 248 4.56 23.56 -3.59
C SER A 248 3.05 23.37 -3.37
N ALA A 249 2.26 23.38 -4.44
CA ALA A 249 0.81 23.18 -4.34
C ALA A 249 0.46 21.74 -3.91
N HIS A 250 1.21 20.75 -4.40
CA HIS A 250 0.89 19.33 -4.22
C HIS A 250 2.02 18.51 -3.56
N PHE A 251 3.17 19.13 -3.26
CA PHE A 251 4.32 18.43 -2.69
C PHE A 251 4.98 19.20 -1.55
N VAL A 252 5.60 18.46 -0.65
CA VAL A 252 6.51 18.96 0.38
C VAL A 252 7.84 18.23 0.22
N VAL A 253 8.89 18.95 -0.15
CA VAL A 253 10.24 18.39 -0.32
C VAL A 253 11.08 18.70 0.92
N LYS A 254 11.60 17.65 1.56
CA LYS A 254 12.53 17.69 2.69
C LYS A 254 13.93 17.26 2.26
N PHE A 255 14.97 17.88 2.79
CA PHE A 255 16.36 17.54 2.44
C PHE A 255 17.32 17.58 3.63
N ASP A 256 18.25 16.63 3.63
CA ASP A 256 19.41 16.53 4.53
C ASP A 256 20.67 17.14 3.87
N GLY A 257 20.84 18.47 3.98
CA GLY A 257 22.04 19.15 3.50
C GLY A 257 21.93 20.68 3.40
N GLU A 258 23.03 21.33 2.99
CA GLU A 258 23.06 22.78 2.68
C GLU A 258 22.13 23.09 1.49
N GLU A 259 21.51 24.28 1.48
CA GLU A 259 20.51 24.65 0.46
C GLU A 259 21.10 24.63 -0.98
N ASP A 260 20.99 23.50 -1.69
CA ASP A 260 21.13 23.48 -3.15
C ASP A 260 19.77 23.79 -3.78
N GLN A 261 19.48 25.09 -3.83
CA GLN A 261 18.25 25.67 -4.38
C GLN A 261 17.94 25.17 -5.82
N GLY A 262 18.97 24.79 -6.59
CA GLY A 262 18.81 24.28 -7.96
C GLY A 262 18.16 22.90 -8.00
N ILE A 263 18.56 22.00 -7.09
CA ILE A 263 17.96 20.66 -6.97
C ILE A 263 16.49 20.79 -6.55
N TRP A 264 16.19 21.66 -5.59
CA TRP A 264 14.83 21.83 -5.05
C TRP A 264 13.84 22.26 -6.11
N THR A 265 14.24 23.28 -6.87
CA THR A 265 13.44 23.84 -7.95
C THR A 265 13.18 22.76 -8.99
N SER A 266 14.23 22.02 -9.38
CA SER A 266 14.11 20.93 -10.36
C SER A 266 13.18 19.81 -9.89
N VAL A 267 13.33 19.34 -8.63
CA VAL A 267 12.48 18.26 -8.07
C VAL A 267 11.02 18.69 -8.02
N LEU A 268 10.73 19.91 -7.54
CA LEU A 268 9.37 20.42 -7.46
C LEU A 268 8.76 20.64 -8.85
N GLU A 269 9.51 21.19 -9.80
CA GLU A 269 9.06 21.37 -11.20
C GLU A 269 8.70 20.02 -11.82
N ILE A 270 9.58 19.02 -11.73
CA ILE A 270 9.34 17.66 -12.25
C ILE A 270 8.07 17.06 -11.63
N LEU A 271 7.90 17.16 -10.31
CA LEU A 271 6.78 16.55 -9.61
C LEU A 271 5.46 17.27 -9.89
N GLU A 272 5.46 18.60 -9.97
CA GLU A 272 4.27 19.37 -10.34
C GLU A 272 3.86 19.11 -11.80
N ASP A 273 4.82 18.90 -12.70
CA ASP A 273 4.55 18.48 -14.08
C ASP A 273 4.00 17.05 -14.12
N ALA A 274 4.60 16.13 -13.37
CA ALA A 274 4.13 14.75 -13.20
C ALA A 274 2.70 14.71 -12.64
N TYR A 275 2.39 15.55 -11.64
CA TYR A 275 1.06 15.66 -11.06
C TYR A 275 0.02 16.00 -12.12
N ARG A 276 0.29 17.01 -12.96
CA ARG A 276 -0.65 17.42 -14.01
C ARG A 276 -0.79 16.36 -15.10
N GLU A 277 0.31 15.83 -15.61
CA GLU A 277 0.30 14.90 -16.73
C GLU A 277 -0.21 13.51 -16.37
N ILE A 278 0.35 12.92 -15.31
CA ILE A 278 0.02 11.55 -14.89
C ILE A 278 -1.35 11.54 -14.23
N GLY A 279 -1.67 12.54 -13.40
CA GLY A 279 -3.00 12.66 -12.80
C GLY A 279 -4.12 12.80 -13.84
N GLN A 280 -3.90 13.56 -14.92
CA GLN A 280 -4.86 13.63 -16.03
C GLN A 280 -5.00 12.31 -16.78
N LYS A 281 -3.89 11.63 -17.08
CA LYS A 281 -3.91 10.31 -17.75
C LYS A 281 -4.63 9.26 -16.90
N PHE A 282 -4.47 9.32 -15.59
CA PHE A 282 -5.03 8.36 -14.64
C PHE A 282 -6.46 8.69 -14.21
N GLY A 283 -6.89 9.95 -14.34
CA GLY A 283 -8.19 10.42 -13.86
C GLY A 283 -8.30 10.46 -12.33
N HIS A 284 -7.16 10.46 -11.63
CA HIS A 284 -7.10 10.49 -10.16
C HIS A 284 -5.96 11.42 -9.72
N PHE A 285 -6.24 12.21 -8.69
CA PHE A 285 -5.28 13.13 -8.09
C PHE A 285 -5.24 12.90 -6.59
N PRO A 286 -4.05 12.93 -5.96
CA PRO A 286 -3.93 12.84 -4.52
C PRO A 286 -4.72 13.96 -3.86
N SER A 287 -5.47 13.61 -2.82
CA SER A 287 -6.27 14.57 -2.06
C SER A 287 -5.43 15.42 -1.09
N LYS A 288 -4.19 15.01 -0.82
CA LYS A 288 -3.27 15.62 0.14
C LYS A 288 -1.89 15.80 -0.50
N PRO A 289 -1.10 16.79 -0.07
CA PRO A 289 0.27 16.93 -0.55
C PRO A 289 1.12 15.70 -0.24
N ILE A 290 1.98 15.30 -1.20
CA ILE A 290 2.90 14.16 -1.02
C ILE A 290 4.23 14.67 -0.47
N ILE A 291 4.73 13.99 0.56
CA ILE A 291 6.04 14.31 1.14
C ILE A 291 7.13 13.55 0.39
N VAL A 292 8.14 14.30 -0.05
CA VAL A 292 9.31 13.80 -0.77
C VAL A 292 10.53 14.10 0.07
N VAL A 293 11.36 13.10 0.32
CA VAL A 293 12.53 13.22 1.20
C VAL A 293 13.77 12.87 0.41
N LEU A 294 14.65 13.85 0.32
CA LEU A 294 15.91 13.78 -0.40
C LEU A 294 17.02 13.42 0.59
N HIS A 295 17.70 12.31 0.32
CA HIS A 295 18.73 11.73 1.19
C HIS A 295 20.09 11.71 0.50
N THR A 296 21.18 11.88 1.24
CA THR A 296 22.50 11.45 0.74
C THR A 296 22.50 9.93 0.50
N LYS A 297 23.31 9.41 -0.44
CA LYS A 297 23.27 7.97 -0.79
C LYS A 297 23.38 7.06 0.43
N ASP A 298 24.35 7.30 1.32
CA ASP A 298 24.55 6.49 2.54
C ASP A 298 23.44 6.64 3.59
N SER A 299 22.68 7.75 3.55
CA SER A 299 21.50 7.92 4.42
C SER A 299 20.26 7.28 3.80
N PHE A 300 20.13 7.24 2.47
CA PHE A 300 18.99 6.65 1.77
C PHE A 300 18.77 5.18 2.17
N GLN A 301 19.74 4.28 1.94
CA GLN A 301 19.52 2.84 2.24
C GLN A 301 19.24 2.61 3.74
N ARG A 302 19.86 3.40 4.61
CA ARG A 302 19.59 3.32 6.05
C ARG A 302 18.19 3.86 6.38
N ALA A 303 17.77 4.98 5.82
CA ALA A 303 16.50 5.62 6.16
C ALA A 303 15.31 4.84 5.60
N SER A 304 15.39 4.41 4.34
CA SER A 304 14.31 3.73 3.62
C SER A 304 14.27 2.21 3.85
N GLY A 305 15.42 1.60 4.17
CA GLY A 305 15.56 0.15 4.22
C GLY A 305 15.59 -0.51 2.84
N SER A 306 15.76 0.27 1.77
CA SER A 306 15.78 -0.24 0.39
C SER A 306 17.05 -1.05 0.07
N PRO A 307 16.96 -1.99 -0.88
CA PRO A 307 18.15 -2.61 -1.46
C PRO A 307 19.09 -1.57 -2.06
N ALA A 308 20.39 -1.90 -2.13
CA ALA A 308 21.41 -0.98 -2.64
C ALA A 308 21.22 -0.57 -4.13
N TRP A 309 20.41 -1.32 -4.87
CA TRP A 309 20.09 -1.07 -6.29
C TRP A 309 18.88 -0.14 -6.49
N ALA A 310 18.12 0.20 -5.45
CA ALA A 310 16.95 1.03 -5.60
C ALA A 310 17.35 2.49 -5.90
N ASP A 311 16.84 3.02 -7.01
CA ASP A 311 17.08 4.40 -7.46
C ASP A 311 16.10 5.40 -6.84
N GLY A 312 15.01 4.92 -6.26
CA GLY A 312 14.00 5.64 -5.49
C GLY A 312 13.21 4.64 -4.63
N LEU A 313 12.38 5.14 -3.72
CA LEU A 313 11.40 4.31 -3.03
C LEU A 313 10.21 5.12 -2.52
N TYR A 314 9.01 4.74 -2.94
CA TYR A 314 7.79 5.11 -2.24
C TYR A 314 7.59 4.20 -1.02
N ASP A 315 7.53 4.79 0.17
CA ASP A 315 7.21 4.10 1.42
C ASP A 315 5.68 4.11 1.64
N PRO A 316 4.96 3.01 1.38
CA PRO A 316 3.50 2.98 1.53
C PRO A 316 3.06 3.11 2.99
N SER A 317 3.91 2.75 3.95
CA SER A 317 3.53 2.84 5.37
C SER A 317 3.52 4.28 5.90
N LEU A 318 4.35 5.15 5.31
CA LEU A 318 4.45 6.55 5.71
C LEU A 318 3.91 7.52 4.64
N GLY A 319 3.63 7.05 3.42
CA GLY A 319 3.21 7.89 2.30
C GLY A 319 4.28 8.88 1.84
N ARG A 320 5.55 8.44 1.84
CA ARG A 320 6.71 9.30 1.51
C ARG A 320 7.46 8.76 0.30
N ILE A 321 7.80 9.64 -0.62
CA ILE A 321 8.76 9.35 -1.70
C ILE A 321 10.17 9.60 -1.16
N GLN A 322 11.05 8.61 -1.22
CA GLN A 322 12.43 8.66 -0.74
C GLN A 322 13.37 8.66 -1.95
N ILE A 323 14.23 9.66 -2.09
CA ILE A 323 15.11 9.81 -3.27
C ILE A 323 16.56 10.03 -2.82
N PRO A 324 17.53 9.26 -3.36
CA PRO A 324 18.95 9.56 -3.17
C PRO A 324 19.36 10.79 -3.99
N THR A 325 20.09 11.72 -3.40
CA THR A 325 20.56 12.96 -4.05
C THR A 325 21.79 12.77 -4.92
N GLN A 326 22.49 11.64 -4.78
CA GLN A 326 23.62 11.30 -5.64
C GLN A 326 23.12 10.80 -6.99
N GLY A 327 23.47 11.49 -8.09
CA GLY A 327 22.93 11.24 -9.43
C GLY A 327 21.87 12.28 -9.84
N ALA A 328 21.06 12.74 -8.89
CA ALA A 328 20.03 13.76 -9.07
C ALA A 328 20.60 15.12 -9.53
N THR A 329 21.84 15.43 -9.15
CA THR A 329 22.52 16.69 -9.52
C THR A 329 23.18 16.66 -10.89
N THR A 330 23.41 15.47 -11.45
CA THR A 330 24.22 15.28 -12.66
C THR A 330 23.40 14.86 -13.88
N ASP A 331 22.23 14.26 -13.68
CA ASP A 331 21.33 13.83 -14.75
C ASP A 331 19.86 14.13 -14.40
N THR A 332 19.36 15.25 -14.92
CA THR A 332 17.97 15.67 -14.72
C THR A 332 16.95 14.76 -15.41
N LYS A 333 17.33 14.06 -16.48
CA LYS A 333 16.43 13.12 -17.16
C LYS A 333 16.24 11.87 -16.31
N TRP A 334 17.33 11.30 -15.81
CA TRP A 334 17.26 10.19 -14.87
C TRP A 334 16.44 10.56 -13.62
N LEU A 335 16.69 11.74 -13.04
CA LEU A 335 15.92 12.23 -11.88
C LEU A 335 14.42 12.34 -12.21
N ALA A 336 14.07 12.85 -13.39
CA ALA A 336 12.69 12.93 -13.84
C ALA A 336 12.03 11.55 -13.94
N SER A 337 12.70 10.58 -14.56
CA SER A 337 12.21 9.20 -14.67
C SER A 337 11.91 8.59 -13.29
N VAL A 338 12.85 8.72 -12.35
CA VAL A 338 12.71 8.17 -10.99
C VAL A 338 11.57 8.87 -10.24
N LEU A 339 11.55 10.21 -10.20
CA LEU A 339 10.50 10.95 -9.47
C LEU A 339 9.11 10.66 -10.03
N ARG A 340 8.97 10.57 -11.36
CA ARG A 340 7.70 10.23 -12.00
C ARG A 340 7.27 8.80 -11.69
N HIS A 341 8.20 7.85 -11.67
CA HIS A 341 7.96 6.47 -11.28
C HIS A 341 7.47 6.37 -9.83
N GLU A 342 8.19 6.98 -8.88
CA GLU A 342 7.78 6.98 -7.47
C GLU A 342 6.45 7.72 -7.23
N TYR A 343 6.17 8.76 -8.01
CA TYR A 343 4.88 9.45 -7.97
C TYR A 343 3.73 8.55 -8.42
N VAL A 344 3.93 7.65 -9.40
CA VAL A 344 2.90 6.68 -9.78
C VAL A 344 2.61 5.70 -8.64
N HIS A 345 3.63 5.23 -7.91
CA HIS A 345 3.38 4.41 -6.72
C HIS A 345 2.57 5.15 -5.66
N ALA A 346 2.87 6.43 -5.43
CA ALA A 346 2.09 7.28 -4.53
C ALA A 346 0.63 7.41 -4.99
N LEU A 347 0.39 7.61 -6.29
CA LEU A 347 -0.96 7.65 -6.89
C LEU A 347 -1.72 6.34 -6.74
N LEU A 348 -1.07 5.21 -7.02
CA LEU A 348 -1.68 3.89 -6.90
C LEU A 348 -2.05 3.59 -5.45
N HIS A 349 -1.16 3.95 -4.51
CA HIS A 349 -1.42 3.79 -3.09
C HIS A 349 -2.57 4.68 -2.59
N ASP A 350 -2.60 5.96 -2.97
CA ASP A 350 -3.69 6.87 -2.62
C ASP A 350 -5.03 6.37 -3.17
N ARG A 351 -5.05 5.91 -4.43
CA ARG A 351 -6.26 5.35 -5.06
C ARG A 351 -6.75 4.07 -4.39
N LEU A 352 -5.86 3.11 -4.16
CA LEU A 352 -6.23 1.79 -3.65
C LEU A 352 -6.45 1.79 -2.14
N GLY A 353 -5.86 2.74 -1.41
CA GLY A 353 -6.00 2.89 0.03
C GLY A 353 -5.53 1.63 0.77
N THR A 354 -6.39 1.11 1.66
CA THR A 354 -6.10 -0.11 2.43
C THR A 354 -6.00 -1.37 1.55
N ALA A 355 -6.51 -1.32 0.32
CA ALA A 355 -6.44 -2.42 -0.63
C ALA A 355 -5.16 -2.40 -1.50
N THR A 356 -4.18 -1.53 -1.23
CA THR A 356 -2.93 -1.47 -2.03
C THR A 356 -2.20 -2.82 -2.08
N GLY A 357 -2.26 -3.62 -1.00
CA GLY A 357 -1.67 -4.97 -0.98
C GLY A 357 -2.33 -5.99 -1.91
N ALA A 358 -3.49 -5.68 -2.50
CA ALA A 358 -4.15 -6.52 -3.50
C ALA A 358 -3.57 -6.34 -4.91
N LEU A 359 -2.80 -5.27 -5.16
CA LEU A 359 -2.13 -5.03 -6.43
C LEU A 359 -0.86 -5.90 -6.53
N PRO A 360 -0.75 -6.83 -7.49
CA PRO A 360 0.45 -7.66 -7.63
C PRO A 360 1.65 -6.79 -8.00
N THR A 361 2.82 -7.12 -7.45
CA THR A 361 4.05 -6.31 -7.63
C THR A 361 4.35 -6.04 -9.09
N TRP A 362 4.28 -7.05 -9.97
CA TRP A 362 4.54 -6.84 -11.41
C TRP A 362 3.64 -5.79 -12.05
N LEU A 363 2.37 -5.70 -11.66
CA LEU A 363 1.45 -4.71 -12.22
C LEU A 363 1.71 -3.33 -11.61
N ASN A 364 2.02 -3.26 -10.31
CA ASN A 364 2.41 -2.01 -9.65
C ASN A 364 3.63 -1.37 -10.34
N GLU A 365 4.70 -2.16 -10.51
CA GLU A 365 5.95 -1.74 -11.14
C GLU A 365 5.75 -1.42 -12.62
N GLY A 366 5.03 -2.28 -13.34
CA GLY A 366 4.74 -2.06 -14.76
C GLY A 366 3.91 -0.81 -15.02
N LEU A 367 2.91 -0.50 -14.19
CA LEU A 367 2.13 0.75 -14.32
C LEU A 367 2.99 1.97 -13.99
N ALA A 368 3.84 1.89 -12.96
CA ALA A 368 4.78 2.94 -12.61
C ALA A 368 5.72 3.28 -13.77
N MET A 369 6.22 2.26 -14.47
CA MET A 369 7.07 2.45 -15.63
C MET A 369 6.32 2.97 -16.86
N GLN A 370 5.16 2.39 -17.19
CA GLN A 370 4.37 2.80 -18.35
C GLN A 370 3.88 4.24 -18.23
N TRP A 371 3.61 4.74 -17.02
CA TRP A 371 3.10 6.10 -16.83
C TRP A 371 4.18 7.14 -16.54
N ALA A 372 5.33 6.75 -15.97
CA ALA A 372 6.48 7.64 -15.90
C ALA A 372 6.87 8.16 -17.29
N GLY A 373 6.77 7.30 -18.32
CA GLY A 373 6.82 7.67 -19.73
C GLY A 373 8.22 7.72 -20.35
N ASP A 374 9.27 7.71 -19.52
CA ASP A 374 10.66 7.72 -19.97
C ASP A 374 11.25 6.31 -20.07
N THR A 375 12.16 6.11 -21.03
CA THR A 375 12.86 4.84 -21.26
C THR A 375 13.92 4.58 -20.19
N TRP A 376 14.07 3.33 -19.78
CA TRP A 376 15.07 2.88 -18.80
C TRP A 376 16.22 2.17 -19.54
N PRO A 377 17.43 2.77 -19.66
CA PRO A 377 18.49 2.23 -20.50
C PRO A 377 18.91 0.80 -20.17
N ASP A 378 18.88 0.43 -18.90
CA ASP A 378 19.26 -0.91 -18.45
C ASP A 378 18.29 -1.99 -18.95
N LEU A 379 17.02 -1.62 -19.15
CA LEU A 379 16.02 -2.52 -19.71
C LEU A 379 16.18 -2.68 -21.21
N ASP A 380 16.55 -1.61 -21.93
CA ASP A 380 16.87 -1.69 -23.35
C ASP A 380 18.07 -2.62 -23.59
N GLN A 381 19.05 -2.62 -22.69
CA GLN A 381 20.18 -3.54 -22.72
C GLN A 381 19.76 -4.97 -22.37
N ALA A 382 18.97 -5.16 -21.31
CA ALA A 382 18.45 -6.47 -20.93
C ALA A 382 17.61 -7.09 -22.06
N MET A 383 16.84 -6.27 -22.80
CA MET A 383 16.09 -6.70 -23.97
C MET A 383 16.96 -7.33 -25.06
N GLN A 384 18.26 -7.04 -25.12
CA GLN A 384 19.15 -7.58 -26.16
C GLN A 384 19.86 -8.88 -25.75
N GLY A 385 19.80 -9.27 -24.47
CA GLY A 385 20.42 -10.50 -23.95
C GLY A 385 19.50 -11.73 -23.98
N GLU A 386 20.00 -12.90 -23.58
CA GLU A 386 19.16 -14.09 -23.33
C GLU A 386 18.27 -13.85 -22.10
N ILE A 387 16.96 -14.05 -22.24
CA ILE A 387 15.98 -13.88 -21.15
C ILE A 387 15.23 -15.17 -20.93
N ASN A 388 15.27 -15.67 -19.69
CA ASN A 388 14.39 -16.72 -19.22
C ASN A 388 13.16 -16.08 -18.59
N VAL A 389 12.01 -16.21 -19.24
CA VAL A 389 10.76 -15.58 -18.78
C VAL A 389 10.33 -16.17 -17.44
N ILE A 390 10.01 -15.29 -16.48
CA ILE A 390 9.47 -15.64 -15.18
C ILE A 390 7.94 -15.65 -15.27
N PRO A 391 7.25 -16.69 -14.77
CA PRO A 391 5.79 -16.65 -14.75
C PRO A 391 5.29 -15.50 -13.87
N LEU A 392 4.30 -14.74 -14.34
CA LEU A 392 3.81 -13.53 -13.63
C LEU A 392 3.28 -13.84 -12.23
N THR A 393 2.79 -15.06 -12.01
CA THR A 393 2.39 -15.57 -10.68
C THR A 393 3.54 -15.53 -9.66
N TYR A 394 4.80 -15.76 -10.08
CA TYR A 394 5.97 -15.62 -9.21
C TYR A 394 6.37 -14.16 -8.98
N LEU A 395 5.90 -13.24 -9.83
CA LEU A 395 6.17 -11.80 -9.72
C LEU A 395 5.05 -11.04 -9.00
N GLU A 396 4.06 -11.72 -8.41
CA GLU A 396 3.01 -11.06 -7.62
C GLU A 396 3.48 -10.64 -6.22
N SER A 397 4.53 -11.29 -5.71
CA SER A 397 5.08 -11.06 -4.36
C SER A 397 6.22 -10.04 -4.35
N SER A 398 6.72 -9.69 -3.16
CA SER A 398 7.83 -8.74 -3.01
C SER A 398 9.12 -9.22 -3.69
N TRP A 399 9.81 -8.30 -4.37
CA TRP A 399 11.07 -8.57 -5.07
C TRP A 399 12.32 -8.31 -4.23
N GLY A 400 12.19 -7.92 -2.96
CA GLY A 400 13.32 -7.50 -2.13
C GLY A 400 14.39 -8.57 -1.90
N ALA A 401 14.05 -9.86 -2.09
CA ALA A 401 14.97 -10.99 -1.96
C ALA A 401 15.52 -11.51 -3.30
N LEU A 402 15.10 -10.94 -4.43
CA LEU A 402 15.57 -11.38 -5.75
C LEU A 402 17.03 -10.96 -5.97
N PRO A 403 17.86 -11.83 -6.61
CA PRO A 403 19.18 -11.43 -7.09
C PRO A 403 19.07 -10.28 -8.11
N ALA A 404 20.03 -9.36 -8.13
CA ALA A 404 19.97 -8.15 -8.97
C ALA A 404 19.69 -8.44 -10.48
N GLY A 405 20.30 -9.49 -11.04
CA GLY A 405 20.04 -9.90 -12.43
C GLY A 405 18.60 -10.38 -12.65
N THR A 406 18.01 -11.07 -11.68
CA THR A 406 16.61 -11.50 -11.71
C THR A 406 15.66 -10.32 -11.52
N SER A 407 15.99 -9.34 -10.67
CA SER A 407 15.18 -8.13 -10.51
C SER A 407 15.07 -7.34 -11.81
N THR A 408 16.16 -7.20 -12.56
CA THR A 408 16.16 -6.50 -13.87
C THR A 408 15.19 -7.18 -14.86
N VAL A 409 15.20 -8.51 -14.91
CA VAL A 409 14.26 -9.29 -15.73
C VAL A 409 12.82 -9.11 -15.25
N ALA A 410 12.58 -9.11 -13.93
CA ALA A 410 11.25 -8.88 -13.37
C ALA A 410 10.68 -7.50 -13.75
N TYR A 411 11.48 -6.43 -13.67
CA TYR A 411 11.08 -5.09 -14.13
C TYR A 411 10.78 -5.06 -15.63
N LEU A 412 11.62 -5.71 -16.44
CA LEU A 412 11.38 -5.81 -17.88
C LEU A 412 10.06 -6.51 -18.20
N GLU A 413 9.81 -7.64 -17.55
CA GLU A 413 8.60 -8.42 -17.74
C GLU A 413 7.36 -7.68 -17.28
N ALA A 414 7.40 -7.09 -16.09
CA ALA A 414 6.35 -6.24 -15.54
C ALA A 414 5.97 -5.10 -16.50
N ASN A 415 6.98 -4.38 -17.00
CA ASN A 415 6.79 -3.29 -17.96
C ASN A 415 6.16 -3.77 -19.26
N SER A 416 6.68 -4.87 -19.83
CA SER A 416 6.21 -5.38 -21.11
C SER A 416 4.82 -6.02 -21.02
N ALA A 417 4.51 -6.73 -19.93
CA ALA A 417 3.20 -7.33 -19.67
C ALA A 417 2.14 -6.24 -19.46
N THR A 418 2.50 -5.19 -18.73
CA THR A 418 1.61 -4.05 -18.52
C THR A 418 1.39 -3.28 -19.81
N ARG A 419 2.43 -3.04 -20.61
CA ARG A 419 2.30 -2.44 -21.95
C ARG A 419 1.35 -3.26 -22.82
N TYR A 420 1.55 -4.58 -22.88
CA TYR A 420 0.69 -5.48 -23.64
C TYR A 420 -0.78 -5.42 -23.18
N MET A 421 -1.00 -5.35 -21.86
CA MET A 421 -2.34 -5.16 -21.30
C MET A 421 -2.98 -3.84 -21.74
N ILE A 422 -2.22 -2.74 -21.67
CA ILE A 422 -2.70 -1.41 -22.05
C ILE A 422 -2.98 -1.35 -23.55
N GLU A 423 -2.10 -1.87 -24.41
CA GLU A 423 -2.25 -1.84 -25.86
C GLU A 423 -3.45 -2.66 -26.34
N ARG A 424 -3.69 -3.83 -25.72
CA ARG A 424 -4.73 -4.75 -26.16
C ARG A 424 -6.12 -4.44 -25.61
N TRP A 425 -6.22 -3.95 -24.38
CA TRP A 425 -7.51 -3.70 -23.71
C TRP A 425 -7.79 -2.23 -23.41
N GLY A 426 -6.78 -1.37 -23.49
CA GLY A 426 -6.91 0.04 -23.18
C GLY A 426 -6.98 0.34 -21.68
N MET A 427 -6.75 1.61 -21.34
CA MET A 427 -6.72 2.09 -19.97
C MET A 427 -8.02 1.92 -19.19
N VAL A 428 -9.18 1.93 -19.87
CA VAL A 428 -10.48 1.72 -19.23
C VAL A 428 -10.57 0.34 -18.58
N ARG A 429 -10.03 -0.70 -19.23
CA ARG A 429 -10.02 -2.05 -18.67
C ARG A 429 -9.01 -2.22 -17.55
N VAL A 430 -7.89 -1.52 -17.62
CA VAL A 430 -6.93 -1.44 -16.52
C VAL A 430 -7.59 -0.80 -15.29
N ASP A 431 -8.34 0.29 -15.47
CA ASP A 431 -9.10 0.93 -14.38
C ASP A 431 -10.13 -0.02 -13.76
N GLU A 432 -10.91 -0.73 -14.59
CA GLU A 432 -11.86 -1.75 -14.11
C GLU A 432 -11.19 -2.90 -13.34
N LEU A 433 -9.97 -3.28 -13.74
CA LEU A 433 -9.15 -4.28 -13.05
C LEU A 433 -8.68 -3.76 -11.70
N LEU A 434 -8.15 -2.53 -11.63
CA LEU A 434 -7.78 -1.89 -10.36
C LEU A 434 -8.97 -1.78 -9.41
N ASN A 435 -10.17 -1.46 -9.92
CA ASN A 435 -11.40 -1.43 -9.11
C ASN A 435 -11.79 -2.82 -8.59
N ALA A 436 -11.57 -3.88 -9.38
CA ALA A 436 -11.84 -5.24 -8.94
C ALA A 436 -10.85 -5.69 -7.85
N LEU A 437 -9.56 -5.36 -8.00
CA LEU A 437 -8.54 -5.63 -6.98
C LEU A 437 -8.82 -4.85 -5.69
N GLN A 438 -9.20 -3.58 -5.80
CA GLN A 438 -9.62 -2.76 -4.65
C GLN A 438 -10.82 -3.38 -3.92
N ALA A 439 -11.73 -4.03 -4.65
CA ALA A 439 -12.87 -4.76 -4.08
C ALA A 439 -12.52 -6.16 -3.55
N GLY A 440 -11.24 -6.54 -3.52
CA GLY A 440 -10.76 -7.80 -2.97
C GLY A 440 -10.78 -8.99 -3.94
N ALA A 441 -10.96 -8.77 -5.24
CA ALA A 441 -10.80 -9.84 -6.22
C ALA A 441 -9.34 -10.32 -6.29
N THR A 442 -9.13 -11.63 -6.47
CA THR A 442 -7.80 -12.15 -6.80
C THR A 442 -7.38 -11.69 -8.21
N VAL A 443 -6.07 -11.62 -8.47
CA VAL A 443 -5.53 -11.24 -9.79
C VAL A 443 -6.14 -12.09 -10.89
N ALA A 444 -6.20 -13.42 -10.70
CA ALA A 444 -6.80 -14.34 -11.66
C ALA A 444 -8.28 -14.03 -11.95
N ASN A 445 -9.07 -13.78 -10.91
CA ASN A 445 -10.50 -13.45 -11.06
C ASN A 445 -10.68 -12.07 -11.70
N ALA A 446 -9.85 -11.09 -11.35
CA ALA A 446 -9.90 -9.75 -11.92
C ALA A 446 -9.57 -9.79 -13.42
N VAL A 447 -8.49 -10.48 -13.81
CA VAL A 447 -8.12 -10.70 -15.21
C VAL A 447 -9.24 -11.42 -15.97
N GLN A 448 -9.77 -12.51 -15.43
CA GLN A 448 -10.84 -13.27 -16.07
C GLN A 448 -12.11 -12.45 -16.28
N ASN A 449 -12.55 -11.72 -15.26
CA ASN A 449 -13.81 -10.98 -15.31
C ASN A 449 -13.72 -9.67 -16.09
N LYS A 450 -12.55 -9.04 -16.15
CA LYS A 450 -12.37 -7.72 -16.80
C LYS A 450 -11.75 -7.81 -18.19
N LEU A 451 -10.86 -8.76 -18.42
CA LEU A 451 -10.18 -8.97 -19.70
C LEU A 451 -10.78 -10.10 -20.53
N PHE A 452 -11.72 -10.88 -19.96
CA PHE A 452 -12.43 -12.00 -20.60
C PHE A 452 -11.52 -13.14 -21.08
N ILE A 453 -10.34 -13.27 -20.48
CA ILE A 453 -9.40 -14.37 -20.70
C ILE A 453 -8.86 -14.87 -19.37
N SER A 454 -8.49 -16.15 -19.26
CA SER A 454 -7.85 -16.63 -18.04
C SER A 454 -6.48 -15.98 -17.85
N TYR A 455 -5.98 -15.95 -16.60
CA TYR A 455 -4.66 -15.41 -16.31
C TYR A 455 -3.53 -16.18 -17.01
N GLU A 456 -3.68 -17.51 -17.13
CA GLU A 456 -2.77 -18.35 -17.91
C GLU A 456 -2.80 -17.99 -19.41
N GLN A 457 -3.98 -17.73 -19.97
CA GLN A 457 -4.12 -17.27 -21.35
C GLN A 457 -3.48 -15.89 -21.54
N PHE A 458 -3.62 -14.98 -20.58
CA PHE A 458 -2.97 -13.66 -20.61
C PHE A 458 -1.46 -13.83 -20.65
N GLN A 459 -0.88 -14.61 -19.72
CA GLN A 459 0.55 -14.84 -19.67
C GLN A 459 1.06 -15.45 -20.99
N ARG A 460 0.44 -16.51 -21.49
CA ARG A 460 0.88 -17.15 -22.76
C ARG A 460 0.86 -16.18 -23.94
N GLN A 461 -0.24 -15.44 -24.12
CA GLN A 461 -0.38 -14.51 -25.25
C GLN A 461 0.58 -13.31 -25.13
N TRP A 462 0.86 -12.84 -23.91
CA TRP A 462 1.87 -11.82 -23.67
C TRP A 462 3.27 -12.35 -24.01
N VAL A 463 3.64 -13.55 -23.55
CA VAL A 463 4.96 -14.15 -23.82
C VAL A 463 5.18 -14.32 -25.32
N GLU A 464 4.20 -14.84 -26.05
CA GLU A 464 4.26 -14.94 -27.53
C GLU A 464 4.52 -13.58 -28.18
N SER A 465 3.83 -12.52 -27.70
CA SER A 465 4.05 -11.16 -28.20
C SER A 465 5.40 -10.58 -27.78
N PHE A 466 5.88 -10.90 -26.57
CA PHE A 466 7.17 -10.46 -26.06
C PHE A 466 8.32 -11.05 -26.86
N GLU A 467 8.26 -12.34 -27.18
CA GLU A 467 9.25 -13.02 -28.02
C GLU A 467 9.26 -12.49 -29.46
N GLN A 468 8.08 -12.27 -30.06
CA GLN A 468 7.96 -11.68 -31.40
C GLN A 468 8.54 -10.27 -31.50
N ASN A 469 8.42 -9.47 -30.45
CA ASN A 469 8.99 -8.11 -30.42
C ASN A 469 10.51 -8.10 -30.18
N ARG A 470 11.11 -9.25 -29.83
CA ARG A 470 12.55 -9.42 -29.62
C ARG A 470 13.26 -10.03 -30.82
N SER A 471 12.55 -10.81 -31.64
CA SER A 471 13.03 -11.38 -32.91
C SER A 471 13.02 -10.35 -34.03
#